data_AF-A0A176W885-F1
#
_entry.id   AF-A0A176W885-F1
#
_cell.length_a   1.000
_cell.length_b   1.000
_cell.length_c   1.000
_cell.angle_alpha   90.00
_cell.angle_beta   90.00
_cell.angle_gamma   90.00
#
_symmetry.space_group_name_H-M   'P 1'
#
loop_
_entity.id
_entity.type
_entity.pdbx_description
1 polymer ?
#
loop_
_entity_poly.entity_id
_entity_poly.type
_entity_poly.pdbx_seq_one_letter_code
_entity_poly.pdbx_strand_id
1 'polypeptide(L)'
;MVEGMSMSNPRPEGCARLEQMSERRTPALALLVLVQLVSSSVAETYEDRTTLRSAQGTCGSFPAIFSFGSSVADTGAGVLLRADSPAGSFPYGIDFPAPRSGRWSNGRLLVDLWAEAFGLPHLDPFLKAMRSSFSHGANFACGGSRVTASKGSGPVTLNLEVQVYQFKMFKRGVLAADGCPDGERRPPFCSNSL
;
A
#
# COMPACT_ATOMS: atom_id res chain seq x y z
N MET A 1 -37.24 -68.50 -0.83
CA MET A 1 -38.68 -68.52 -1.16
C MET A 1 -39.01 -67.17 -1.74
N VAL A 2 -39.57 -67.17 -2.95
CA VAL A 2 -39.98 -65.99 -3.71
C VAL A 2 -41.49 -65.88 -3.54
N GLU A 3 -41.99 -64.75 -3.08
CA GLU A 3 -43.37 -64.28 -3.24
C GLU A 3 -43.28 -62.75 -3.29
N GLY A 4 -43.95 -61.99 -4.14
CA GLY A 4 -44.97 -62.28 -5.14
C GLY A 4 -45.53 -60.90 -5.52
N MET A 5 -45.41 -60.52 -6.79
CA MET A 5 -46.00 -59.30 -7.33
C MET A 5 -47.53 -59.43 -7.35
N SER A 6 -48.25 -58.37 -6.97
CA SER A 6 -49.66 -58.20 -7.32
C SER A 6 -49.90 -56.78 -7.84
N MET A 7 -50.53 -56.71 -9.02
CA MET A 7 -50.79 -55.52 -9.83
C MET A 7 -52.22 -54.98 -9.62
N SER A 8 -52.48 -53.81 -10.24
CA SER A 8 -53.77 -53.23 -10.68
C SER A 8 -54.25 -52.05 -9.82
N ASN A 9 -54.79 -50.92 -10.32
CA ASN A 9 -55.10 -50.39 -11.66
C ASN A 9 -55.26 -48.82 -11.52
N PRO A 10 -55.78 -48.01 -12.49
CA PRO A 10 -55.27 -46.65 -12.75
C PRO A 10 -56.23 -45.48 -12.36
N ARG A 11 -55.69 -44.27 -12.53
CA ARG A 11 -56.20 -42.87 -12.52
C ARG A 11 -57.72 -42.58 -12.55
N PRO A 12 -58.10 -41.42 -11.97
CA PRO A 12 -58.46 -40.24 -12.80
C PRO A 12 -57.62 -39.00 -12.40
N GLU A 13 -56.92 -38.30 -13.30
CA GLU A 13 -57.39 -37.26 -14.23
C GLU A 13 -58.39 -36.27 -13.58
N GLY A 14 -57.89 -35.07 -13.22
CA GLY A 14 -58.68 -33.83 -13.29
C GLY A 14 -59.24 -33.23 -12.01
N CYS A 15 -58.41 -32.46 -11.28
CA CYS A 15 -58.76 -31.24 -10.51
C CYS A 15 -57.44 -30.77 -9.87
N ALA A 16 -56.80 -29.62 -10.10
CA ALA A 16 -57.24 -28.32 -10.52
C ALA A 16 -56.11 -27.69 -11.36
N ARG A 17 -56.34 -27.64 -12.67
CA ARG A 17 -55.65 -26.70 -13.56
C ARG A 17 -56.45 -25.40 -13.41
N LEU A 18 -55.95 -24.43 -12.62
CA LEU A 18 -56.27 -22.98 -12.67
C LEU A 18 -55.83 -22.20 -11.40
N GLU A 19 -54.67 -22.46 -10.78
CA GLU A 19 -54.20 -21.62 -9.64
C GLU A 19 -52.71 -21.25 -9.68
N GLN A 20 -51.98 -21.47 -10.79
CA GLN A 20 -50.58 -21.03 -10.88
C GLN A 20 -50.20 -20.57 -12.30
N MET A 21 -50.71 -19.41 -12.70
CA MET A 21 -50.24 -18.68 -13.90
C MET A 21 -49.51 -17.36 -13.53
N SER A 22 -48.96 -17.24 -12.32
CA SER A 22 -48.27 -16.03 -11.86
C SER A 22 -46.73 -16.13 -11.74
N GLU A 23 -46.09 -17.23 -12.15
CA GLU A 23 -44.66 -17.45 -11.88
C GLU A 23 -43.77 -17.76 -13.12
N ARG A 24 -44.17 -17.37 -14.33
CA ARG A 24 -43.37 -17.64 -15.55
C ARG A 24 -42.96 -16.42 -16.38
N ARG A 25 -42.84 -15.23 -15.78
CA ARG A 25 -42.39 -14.02 -16.50
C ARG A 25 -41.28 -13.20 -15.84
N THR A 26 -40.58 -13.73 -14.84
CA THR A 26 -39.70 -12.92 -13.98
C THR A 26 -38.20 -13.25 -13.93
N PRO A 27 -37.54 -14.11 -14.74
CA PRO A 27 -36.08 -14.23 -14.64
C PRO A 27 -35.34 -13.04 -15.25
N ALA A 28 -35.80 -12.52 -16.40
CA ALA A 28 -35.14 -11.43 -17.10
C ALA A 28 -35.31 -10.06 -16.41
N LEU A 29 -36.50 -9.80 -15.85
CA LEU A 29 -36.77 -8.59 -15.07
C LEU A 29 -35.98 -8.59 -13.75
N ALA A 30 -35.90 -9.74 -13.07
CA ALA A 30 -35.07 -9.86 -11.87
C ALA A 30 -33.59 -9.65 -12.18
N LEU A 31 -33.08 -10.20 -13.30
CA LEU A 31 -31.70 -9.98 -13.74
C LEU A 31 -31.43 -8.51 -14.08
N LEU A 32 -32.34 -7.84 -14.79
CA LEU A 32 -32.24 -6.40 -15.09
C LEU A 32 -32.23 -5.56 -13.82
N VAL A 33 -33.08 -5.87 -12.84
CA VAL A 33 -33.09 -5.19 -11.54
C VAL A 33 -31.79 -5.42 -10.79
N LEU A 34 -31.24 -6.64 -10.80
CA LEU A 34 -29.94 -6.94 -10.17
C LEU A 34 -28.79 -6.17 -10.85
N VAL A 35 -28.77 -6.10 -12.18
CA VAL A 35 -27.76 -5.33 -12.92
C VAL A 35 -27.87 -3.84 -12.59
N GLN A 36 -29.08 -3.28 -12.54
CA GLN A 36 -29.31 -1.89 -12.17
C GLN A 36 -28.88 -1.59 -10.73
N LEU A 37 -29.16 -2.48 -9.78
CA LEU A 37 -28.75 -2.35 -8.38
C LEU A 37 -27.22 -2.42 -8.21
N VAL A 38 -26.56 -3.30 -8.96
CA VAL A 38 -25.09 -3.38 -8.99
C VAL A 38 -24.53 -2.09 -9.60
N SER A 39 -25.08 -1.60 -10.72
CA SER A 39 -24.64 -0.34 -11.34
C SER A 39 -24.80 0.88 -10.43
N SER A 40 -25.89 1.00 -9.66
CA SER A 40 -26.06 2.09 -8.69
C SER A 40 -25.03 2.02 -7.55
N SER A 41 -24.67 0.82 -7.10
CA SER A 41 -23.60 0.63 -6.11
C SER A 41 -22.22 1.01 -6.66
N VAL A 42 -21.96 0.80 -7.95
CA VAL A 42 -20.71 1.25 -8.60
C VAL A 42 -20.71 2.77 -8.84
N ALA A 43 -21.87 3.39 -9.10
CA ALA A 43 -21.97 4.83 -9.32
C ALA A 43 -21.62 5.65 -8.05
N GLU A 44 -22.07 5.19 -6.87
CA GLU A 44 -21.72 5.82 -5.58
C GLU A 44 -20.22 5.73 -5.26
N THR A 45 -19.50 4.75 -5.83
CA THR A 45 -18.04 4.62 -5.67
C THR A 45 -17.24 5.30 -6.79
N TYR A 46 -17.88 5.74 -7.88
CA TYR A 46 -17.20 6.38 -9.00
C TYR A 46 -17.07 7.91 -8.83
N GLU A 47 -18.08 8.57 -8.26
CA GLU A 47 -18.08 10.03 -8.00
C GLU A 47 -17.15 10.45 -6.84
N ASP A 48 -16.68 9.51 -6.02
CA ASP A 48 -15.72 9.77 -4.94
C ASP A 48 -14.26 9.87 -5.44
N ARG A 49 -13.94 9.30 -6.61
CA ARG A 49 -12.60 9.39 -7.21
C ARG A 49 -12.35 10.66 -8.01
N THR A 50 -13.40 11.27 -8.56
CA THR A 50 -13.32 12.50 -9.35
C THR A 50 -13.28 13.76 -8.49
N THR A 51 -13.93 13.74 -7.32
CA THR A 51 -13.95 14.88 -6.38
C THR A 51 -12.70 14.98 -5.51
N LEU A 52 -11.99 13.87 -5.23
CA LEU A 52 -10.68 13.91 -4.54
C LEU A 52 -9.57 14.61 -5.34
N ARG A 53 -9.74 14.84 -6.64
CA ARG A 53 -8.75 15.56 -7.46
C ARG A 53 -8.81 17.08 -7.36
N SER A 54 -9.86 17.65 -6.77
CA SER A 54 -10.06 19.11 -6.77
C SER A 54 -9.76 19.80 -5.43
N ALA A 55 -9.32 19.06 -4.41
CA ALA A 55 -8.73 19.65 -3.22
C ALA A 55 -7.21 19.86 -3.38
N GLN A 56 -6.75 20.19 -4.59
CA GLN A 56 -5.46 20.87 -4.76
C GLN A 56 -5.65 22.34 -4.37
N GLY A 57 -5.92 22.57 -3.08
CA GLY A 57 -5.53 23.84 -2.49
C GLY A 57 -4.04 23.99 -2.74
N THR A 58 -3.61 25.13 -3.28
CA THR A 58 -2.19 25.45 -3.41
C THR A 58 -1.60 25.71 -2.02
N CYS A 59 -1.55 24.67 -1.19
CA CYS A 59 -0.56 24.54 -0.14
C CYS A 59 0.79 24.51 -0.87
N GLY A 60 1.77 25.28 -0.38
CA GLY A 60 3.03 25.53 -1.10
C GLY A 60 3.66 24.25 -1.66
N SER A 61 4.39 24.39 -2.78
CA SER A 61 5.14 23.27 -3.36
C SER A 61 6.11 22.72 -2.31
N PHE A 62 5.93 21.46 -1.90
CA PHE A 62 6.85 20.75 -1.02
C PHE A 62 7.85 19.97 -1.89
N PRO A 63 9.11 20.42 -2.02
CA PRO A 63 10.06 19.79 -2.95
C PRO A 63 10.62 18.45 -2.44
N ALA A 64 10.52 18.18 -1.13
CA ALA A 64 11.10 17.00 -0.52
C ALA A 64 10.37 16.58 0.77
N ILE A 65 10.43 15.28 1.10
CA ILE A 65 9.96 14.73 2.38
C ILE A 65 11.12 14.07 3.12
N PHE A 66 11.29 14.41 4.40
CA PHE A 66 12.20 13.72 5.31
C PHE A 66 11.40 13.00 6.38
N SER A 67 11.49 11.68 6.41
CA SER A 67 10.68 10.82 7.29
C SER A 67 11.54 10.15 8.36
N PHE A 68 10.98 10.01 9.56
CA PHE A 68 11.60 9.41 10.74
C PHE A 68 10.59 8.51 11.45
N GLY A 69 11.05 7.51 12.19
CA GLY A 69 10.19 6.67 13.01
C GLY A 69 10.57 5.20 13.02
N SER A 70 9.56 4.36 13.22
CA SER A 70 9.71 2.91 13.33
C SER A 70 9.13 2.19 12.11
N SER A 71 8.60 0.98 12.28
CA SER A 71 8.01 0.14 11.22
C SER A 71 6.93 0.85 10.41
N VAL A 72 6.11 1.70 11.06
CA VAL A 72 4.99 2.41 10.42
C VAL A 72 5.42 3.39 9.31
N ALA A 73 6.68 3.82 9.35
CA ALA A 73 7.27 4.70 8.35
C ALA A 73 8.44 4.04 7.62
N ASP A 74 8.81 2.80 7.95
CA ASP A 74 10.00 2.12 7.41
C ASP A 74 9.78 1.63 5.97
N THR A 75 10.45 2.28 5.02
CA THR A 75 10.40 1.96 3.58
C THR A 75 11.41 0.89 3.14
N GLY A 76 12.07 0.22 4.10
CA GLY A 76 12.98 -0.90 3.84
C GLY A 76 14.33 -0.82 4.55
N ALA A 77 14.56 0.14 5.44
CA ALA A 77 15.76 0.20 6.26
C ALA A 77 15.88 -1.03 7.18
N GLY A 78 14.75 -1.50 7.74
CA GLY A 78 14.74 -2.67 8.61
C GLY A 78 15.20 -3.94 7.92
N VAL A 79 14.78 -4.18 6.67
CA VAL A 79 15.23 -5.36 5.90
C VAL A 79 16.69 -5.25 5.43
N LEU A 80 17.21 -4.03 5.28
CA LEU A 80 18.63 -3.81 4.96
C LEU A 80 19.54 -4.07 6.18
N LEU A 81 19.07 -3.77 7.39
CA LEU A 81 19.83 -4.00 8.62
C LEU A 81 19.68 -5.41 9.18
N ARG A 82 18.52 -6.03 8.97
CA ARG A 82 18.16 -7.32 9.55
C ARG A 82 17.61 -8.24 8.46
N ALA A 83 18.41 -9.23 8.06
CA ALA A 83 18.03 -10.23 7.07
C ALA A 83 16.79 -11.06 7.52
N ASP A 84 16.59 -11.19 8.83
CA ASP A 84 15.44 -11.85 9.47
C ASP A 84 14.27 -10.90 9.75
N SER A 85 14.28 -9.69 9.18
CA SER A 85 13.17 -8.74 9.33
C SER A 85 11.86 -9.32 8.76
N PRO A 86 10.75 -9.33 9.53
CA PRO A 86 9.46 -9.80 9.05
C PRO A 86 9.01 -9.11 7.75
N ALA A 87 9.32 -7.82 7.60
CA ALA A 87 8.96 -7.04 6.41
C ALA A 87 9.64 -7.51 5.11
N GLY A 88 10.64 -8.40 5.19
CA GLY A 88 11.25 -9.06 4.03
C GLY A 88 10.53 -10.33 3.59
N SER A 89 9.54 -10.79 4.37
CA SER A 89 8.81 -12.04 4.15
C SER A 89 7.40 -11.79 3.63
N PHE A 90 6.81 -12.78 2.97
CA PHE A 90 5.39 -12.77 2.62
C PHE A 90 4.53 -12.61 3.90
N PRO A 91 3.44 -11.82 3.92
CA PRO A 91 2.80 -11.12 2.79
C PRO A 91 3.25 -9.66 2.57
N TYR A 92 4.31 -9.20 3.24
CA TYR A 92 4.70 -7.80 3.20
C TYR A 92 5.11 -7.33 1.80
N GLY A 93 4.56 -6.20 1.38
CA GLY A 93 4.78 -5.62 0.05
C GLY A 93 4.04 -6.30 -1.11
N ILE A 94 3.12 -7.25 -0.86
CA ILE A 94 2.33 -7.93 -1.91
C ILE A 94 1.50 -6.98 -2.79
N ASP A 95 0.97 -5.91 -2.21
CA ASP A 95 0.14 -4.88 -2.87
C ASP A 95 0.95 -3.64 -3.25
N PHE A 96 2.28 -3.66 -3.06
CA PHE A 96 3.15 -2.54 -3.42
C PHE A 96 3.65 -2.67 -4.86
N PRO A 97 3.77 -1.58 -5.65
CA PRO A 97 4.20 -1.66 -7.06
C PRO A 97 5.56 -2.35 -7.30
N ALA A 98 6.43 -2.34 -6.29
CA ALA A 98 7.68 -3.11 -6.27
C ALA A 98 7.55 -4.31 -5.31
N PRO A 99 7.60 -5.56 -5.81
CA PRO A 99 7.59 -6.75 -4.97
C PRO A 99 8.75 -6.74 -3.96
N ARG A 100 8.50 -7.19 -2.72
CA ARG A 100 9.46 -7.16 -1.62
C ARG A 100 10.00 -5.75 -1.31
N SER A 101 9.08 -4.80 -1.14
CA SER A 101 9.37 -3.40 -0.82
C SER A 101 10.09 -3.18 0.51
N GLY A 102 10.11 -4.19 1.40
CA GLY A 102 10.67 -4.07 2.75
C GLY A 102 9.81 -3.25 3.72
N ARG A 103 8.58 -2.90 3.32
CA ARG A 103 7.62 -2.15 4.14
C ARG A 103 6.91 -3.08 5.12
N TRP A 104 6.61 -2.59 6.31
CA TRP A 104 5.83 -3.31 7.32
C TRP A 104 4.31 -3.23 7.06
N SER A 105 3.93 -3.32 5.79
CA SER A 105 2.54 -3.35 5.30
C SER A 105 2.46 -4.26 4.07
N ASN A 106 1.27 -4.74 3.73
CA ASN A 106 1.05 -5.41 2.44
C ASN A 106 1.30 -4.46 1.27
N GLY A 107 1.04 -3.16 1.44
CA GLY A 107 1.15 -2.17 0.37
C GLY A 107 1.87 -0.91 0.81
N ARG A 108 1.27 0.23 0.48
CA ARG A 108 1.77 1.57 0.79
C ARG A 108 1.75 1.85 2.29
N LEU A 109 2.71 2.64 2.74
CA LEU A 109 2.73 3.28 4.06
C LEU A 109 2.11 4.68 3.96
N LEU A 110 1.79 5.28 5.11
CA LEU A 110 1.27 6.66 5.15
C LEU A 110 2.22 7.64 4.44
N VAL A 111 3.54 7.46 4.57
CA VAL A 111 4.53 8.30 3.89
C VAL A 111 4.50 8.17 2.36
N ASP A 112 4.09 7.02 1.82
CA ASP A 112 3.94 6.84 0.38
C ASP A 112 2.71 7.61 -0.12
N LEU A 113 1.62 7.63 0.66
CA LEU A 113 0.42 8.40 0.34
C LEU A 113 0.71 9.91 0.33
N TRP A 114 1.53 10.39 1.27
CA TRP A 114 1.99 11.79 1.27
C TRP A 114 2.87 12.12 0.07
N ALA A 115 3.81 11.24 -0.28
CA ALA A 115 4.64 11.43 -1.47
C ALA A 115 3.76 11.56 -2.73
N GLU A 116 2.77 10.69 -2.89
CA GLU A 116 1.82 10.74 -4.00
C GLU A 116 0.95 11.99 -4.00
N ALA A 117 0.44 12.39 -2.83
CA ALA A 117 -0.37 13.61 -2.68
C ALA A 117 0.42 14.87 -3.08
N PHE A 118 1.74 14.89 -2.84
CA PHE A 118 2.63 15.98 -3.24
C PHE A 118 3.28 15.79 -4.62
N GLY A 119 2.95 14.72 -5.35
CA GLY A 119 3.55 14.44 -6.66
C GLY A 119 5.04 14.08 -6.63
N LEU A 120 5.55 13.60 -5.49
CA LEU A 120 6.93 13.18 -5.27
C LEU A 120 7.10 11.67 -5.47
N PRO A 121 8.31 11.20 -5.83
CA PRO A 121 8.61 9.77 -5.85
C PRO A 121 8.53 9.17 -4.43
N HIS A 122 8.25 7.86 -4.33
CA HIS A 122 8.32 7.16 -3.05
C HIS A 122 9.72 7.26 -2.46
N LEU A 123 9.79 7.50 -1.14
CA LEU A 123 11.08 7.67 -0.47
C LEU A 123 11.83 6.36 -0.40
N ASP A 124 13.13 6.43 -0.70
CA ASP A 124 14.08 5.37 -0.41
C ASP A 124 14.59 5.48 1.04
N PRO A 125 14.90 4.35 1.69
CA PRO A 125 15.54 4.37 2.98
C PRO A 125 16.97 4.93 2.86
N PHE A 126 17.38 5.78 3.79
CA PHE A 126 18.70 6.43 3.81
C PHE A 126 19.85 5.41 3.69
N LEU A 127 19.67 4.21 4.24
CA LEU A 127 20.64 3.12 4.19
C LEU A 127 20.87 2.54 2.78
N LYS A 128 20.02 2.84 1.80
CA LYS A 128 20.14 2.41 0.39
C LYS A 128 20.97 3.39 -0.46
N ALA A 129 21.85 4.18 0.17
CA ALA A 129 22.54 5.30 -0.47
C ALA A 129 23.27 4.99 -1.79
N MET A 130 23.79 3.77 -2.00
CA MET A 130 24.49 3.43 -3.25
C MET A 130 23.60 3.34 -4.50
N ARG A 131 22.27 3.26 -4.35
CA ARG A 131 21.33 3.02 -5.47
C ARG A 131 20.13 3.98 -5.47
N SER A 132 20.20 5.05 -4.70
CA SER A 132 19.07 5.94 -4.43
C SER A 132 19.44 7.39 -4.70
N SER A 133 18.50 8.14 -5.29
CA SER A 133 18.58 9.60 -5.36
C SER A 133 17.76 10.18 -4.22
N PHE A 134 18.36 11.08 -3.44
CA PHE A 134 17.69 11.76 -2.32
C PHE A 134 17.29 13.20 -2.65
N SER A 135 17.21 13.53 -3.95
CA SER A 135 16.82 14.85 -4.47
C SER A 135 15.44 15.31 -3.97
N HIS A 136 14.51 14.36 -3.78
CA HIS A 136 13.15 14.62 -3.27
C HIS A 136 12.98 14.17 -1.81
N GLY A 137 14.08 14.09 -1.08
CA GLY A 137 14.10 13.70 0.32
C GLY A 137 14.51 12.24 0.56
N ALA A 138 14.46 11.84 1.83
CA ALA A 138 14.98 10.56 2.30
C ALA A 138 14.21 10.06 3.52
N ASN A 139 14.20 8.75 3.72
CA ASN A 139 13.56 8.15 4.88
C ASN A 139 14.59 7.53 5.84
N PHE A 140 14.60 8.01 7.08
CA PHE A 140 15.48 7.57 8.15
C PHE A 140 14.79 6.59 9.11
N ALA A 141 13.49 6.33 8.94
CA ALA A 141 12.74 5.39 9.76
C ALA A 141 13.30 3.96 9.62
N CYS A 142 13.22 3.17 10.70
CA CYS A 142 13.67 1.79 10.74
C CYS A 142 12.75 0.93 11.61
N GLY A 143 12.36 -0.24 11.12
CA GLY A 143 11.55 -1.22 11.85
C GLY A 143 12.12 -1.53 13.22
N GLY A 144 11.26 -1.56 14.24
CA GLY A 144 11.64 -1.84 15.63
C GLY A 144 12.27 -0.67 16.40
N SER A 145 12.49 0.48 15.75
CA SER A 145 13.07 1.65 16.40
C SER A 145 12.23 2.23 17.52
N ARG A 146 12.93 2.79 18.51
CA ARG A 146 12.36 3.49 19.68
C ARG A 146 12.85 4.94 19.71
N VAL A 147 12.14 5.77 20.47
CA VAL A 147 12.54 7.18 20.68
C VAL A 147 13.89 7.26 21.39
N THR A 148 14.08 6.47 22.45
CA THR A 148 15.31 6.45 23.24
C THR A 148 16.21 5.28 22.88
N ALA A 149 17.51 5.40 23.18
CA ALA A 149 18.43 4.28 23.12
C ALA A 149 18.01 3.18 24.09
N SER A 150 17.84 1.95 23.58
CA SER A 150 17.72 0.77 24.44
C SER A 150 19.06 0.50 25.10
N LYS A 151 19.07 0.37 26.44
CA LYS A 151 20.24 -0.14 27.20
C LYS A 151 20.30 -1.68 27.22
N GLY A 152 19.36 -2.38 26.57
CA GLY A 152 19.24 -3.84 26.59
C GLY A 152 19.76 -4.53 25.32
N SER A 153 20.01 -5.85 25.44
CA SER A 153 20.54 -6.78 24.42
C SER A 153 19.56 -7.12 23.27
N GLY A 154 18.76 -6.14 22.85
CA GLY A 154 17.90 -6.27 21.67
C GLY A 154 18.69 -6.08 20.37
N PRO A 155 18.10 -6.43 19.21
CA PRO A 155 18.70 -6.11 17.91
C PRO A 155 19.08 -4.63 17.82
N VAL A 156 20.19 -4.32 17.14
CA VAL A 156 20.59 -2.94 16.90
C VAL A 156 19.48 -2.21 16.15
N THR A 157 18.78 -1.32 16.85
CA THR A 157 17.73 -0.47 16.28
C THR A 157 18.25 0.94 16.10
N LEU A 158 17.99 1.56 14.95
CA LEU A 158 18.27 2.98 14.74
C LEU A 158 17.27 3.81 15.57
N ASN A 159 17.58 4.06 16.84
CA ASN A 159 16.74 4.89 17.70
C ASN A 159 16.59 6.30 17.08
N LEU A 160 15.61 7.08 17.55
CA LEU A 160 15.32 8.38 16.94
C LEU A 160 16.53 9.33 16.98
N GLU A 161 17.37 9.27 18.01
CA GLU A 161 18.61 10.05 18.09
C GLU A 161 19.57 9.72 16.94
N VAL A 162 19.77 8.43 16.65
CA VAL A 162 20.59 7.97 15.53
C VAL A 162 19.98 8.38 14.19
N GLN A 163 18.66 8.30 14.03
CA GLN A 163 18.00 8.76 12.79
C GLN A 163 18.18 10.27 12.57
N VAL A 164 18.07 11.07 13.62
CA VAL A 164 18.34 12.51 13.56
C VAL A 164 19.82 12.78 13.26
N TYR A 165 20.73 11.98 13.82
CA TYR A 165 22.16 12.07 13.50
C TYR A 165 22.42 11.77 12.02
N GLN A 166 21.81 10.72 11.47
CA GLN A 166 21.88 10.40 10.03
C GLN A 166 21.39 11.56 9.18
N PHE A 167 20.26 12.17 9.54
CA PHE A 167 19.76 13.35 8.83
C PHE A 167 20.71 14.55 8.91
N LYS A 168 21.33 14.81 10.07
CA LYS A 168 22.34 15.88 10.19
C LYS A 168 23.55 15.63 9.30
N MET A 169 24.00 14.38 9.20
CA MET A 169 25.10 14.00 8.30
C MET A 169 24.71 14.15 6.83
N PHE A 170 23.52 13.69 6.47
CA PHE A 170 22.94 13.88 5.14
C PHE A 170 22.89 15.37 4.76
N LYS A 171 22.28 16.21 5.62
CA LYS A 171 22.17 17.65 5.41
C LYS A 171 23.52 18.32 5.23
N ARG A 172 24.52 17.96 6.06
CA ARG A 172 25.89 18.48 5.92
C ARG A 172 26.52 18.08 4.60
N GLY A 173 26.32 16.83 4.17
CA GLY A 173 26.82 16.33 2.88
C GLY A 173 26.23 17.08 1.70
N VAL A 174 24.91 17.34 1.70
CA VAL A 174 24.23 18.10 0.66
C VAL A 174 24.70 19.57 0.63
N LEU A 175 24.77 20.24 1.79
CA LEU A 175 25.23 21.64 1.83
C LEU A 175 26.71 21.80 1.42
N ALA A 176 27.55 20.78 1.69
CA ALA A 176 28.93 20.77 1.21
C ALA A 176 29.02 20.49 -0.30
N ALA A 177 28.08 19.70 -0.83
CA ALA A 177 27.95 19.38 -2.24
C ALA A 177 27.50 20.57 -3.10
N ASP A 178 26.62 21.43 -2.58
CA ASP A 178 26.15 22.64 -3.27
C ASP A 178 27.29 23.67 -3.50
N GLY A 179 28.43 23.51 -2.82
CA GLY A 179 29.67 24.26 -3.07
C GLY A 179 30.69 23.54 -3.98
N CYS A 180 30.36 22.39 -4.56
CA CYS A 180 31.31 21.57 -5.32
C CYS A 180 31.25 21.92 -6.82
N PRO A 181 32.35 22.41 -7.43
CA PRO A 181 32.38 22.71 -8.86
C PRO A 181 32.21 21.43 -9.69
N ASP A 182 31.51 21.55 -10.83
CA ASP A 182 31.29 20.43 -11.74
C ASP A 182 32.62 19.86 -12.27
N GLY A 183 32.89 18.57 -12.00
CA GLY A 183 33.97 17.81 -12.66
C GLY A 183 34.83 16.90 -11.78
N GLU A 184 34.82 17.06 -10.46
CA GLU A 184 35.57 16.16 -9.55
C GLU A 184 34.70 14.93 -9.18
N ARG A 185 35.34 13.80 -8.82
CA ARG A 185 34.66 12.56 -8.43
C ARG A 185 33.66 12.85 -7.29
N ARG A 186 32.38 12.97 -7.66
CA ARG A 186 31.28 13.40 -6.80
C ARG A 186 31.13 12.45 -5.61
N PRO A 187 31.08 12.94 -4.35
CA PRO A 187 30.70 12.09 -3.23
C PRO A 187 29.29 11.53 -3.45
N PRO A 188 28.93 10.38 -2.85
CA PRO A 188 27.66 9.68 -3.12
C PRO A 188 26.39 10.49 -2.83
N PHE A 189 26.53 11.69 -2.26
CA PHE A 189 25.44 12.61 -1.90
C PHE A 189 25.23 13.73 -2.95
N CYS A 190 26.11 13.86 -3.94
CA CYS A 190 25.95 14.78 -5.07
C CYS A 190 25.17 14.11 -6.22
N SER A 191 23.93 13.70 -5.99
CA SER A 191 23.01 13.35 -7.08
C SER A 191 21.96 14.45 -7.17
N ASN A 192 22.06 15.28 -8.22
CA ASN A 192 21.16 16.39 -8.57
C ASN A 192 20.54 17.10 -7.37
N SER A 193 21.24 18.13 -6.88
CA SER A 193 20.73 19.11 -5.92
C SER A 193 19.33 19.61 -6.30
N LEU A 194 18.55 19.90 -5.27
CA LEU A 194 17.18 20.46 -5.31
C LEU A 194 17.00 21.57 -6.35
#